data_AF-A0A387BL25-F1
#
_entry.id   AF-A0A387BL25-F1
#
_cell.length_a   1.000
_cell.length_b   1.000
_cell.length_c   1.000
_cell.angle_alpha   90.00
_cell.angle_beta   90.00
_cell.angle_gamma   90.00
#
_symmetry.space_group_name_H-M   'P 1'
#
loop_
_entity.id
_entity.type
_entity.pdbx_description
1 polymer ?
#
loop_
_entity_poly.entity_id
_entity_poly.type
_entity_poly.pdbx_seq_one_letter_code
_entity_poly.pdbx_strand_id
1 'polypeptide(L)'
;MNEIIELDELRVARALAEQKAPDDWRWFVHAVARDVVEHLPDVVLWTSAAALLNVASGTLSAAALSGGLIVQRIDGALCLMVRQCEQMLVELMSVRLAVPRPLVTPPV
;
A
#
# COMPACT_ATOMS: atom_id res chain seq x y z
N MET A 1 -33.55 3.38 6.64
CA MET A 1 -32.89 2.18 7.20
C MET A 1 -31.46 2.24 6.72
N ASN A 2 -30.52 2.61 7.59
CA ASN A 2 -29.10 2.65 7.24
C ASN A 2 -28.57 1.22 7.40
N GLU A 3 -28.43 0.51 6.28
CA GLU A 3 -27.71 -0.75 6.26
C GLU A 3 -26.25 -0.42 6.56
N ILE A 4 -25.81 -0.85 7.74
CA ILE A 4 -24.39 -0.96 8.05
C ILE A 4 -23.92 -2.14 7.19
N ILE A 5 -23.48 -1.84 5.99
CA ILE A 5 -22.82 -2.84 5.14
C ILE A 5 -21.50 -3.14 5.83
N GLU A 6 -21.34 -4.38 6.28
CA GLU A 6 -20.08 -4.81 6.88
C GLU A 6 -18.96 -4.60 5.86
N LEU A 7 -17.85 -3.99 6.28
CA LEU A 7 -16.70 -3.69 5.42
C LEU A 7 -16.23 -4.91 4.61
N ASP A 8 -16.44 -6.11 5.17
CA ASP A 8 -16.10 -7.38 4.53
C ASP A 8 -17.03 -7.73 3.37
N GLU A 9 -18.32 -7.36 3.42
CA GLU A 9 -19.24 -7.54 2.28
C GLU A 9 -18.90 -6.62 1.11
N LEU A 10 -18.48 -5.38 1.39
CA LEU A 10 -18.00 -4.44 0.36
C LEU A 10 -16.68 -4.91 -0.26
N ARG A 11 -15.75 -5.45 0.54
CA ARG A 11 -14.50 -6.03 0.07
C ARG A 11 -14.74 -7.26 -0.82
N VAL A 12 -15.65 -8.13 -0.41
CA VAL A 12 -16.03 -9.33 -1.16
C VAL A 12 -16.75 -8.97 -2.45
N ALA A 13 -17.69 -8.03 -2.42
CA ALA A 13 -18.41 -7.56 -3.61
C ALA A 13 -17.48 -6.88 -4.63
N ARG A 14 -16.50 -6.08 -4.17
CA ARG A 14 -15.50 -5.44 -5.04
C ARG A 14 -14.54 -6.48 -5.64
N ALA A 15 -14.10 -7.45 -4.84
CA ALA A 15 -13.28 -8.57 -5.31
C ALA A 15 -14.03 -9.47 -6.33
N LEU A 16 -15.35 -9.64 -6.17
CA LEU A 16 -16.20 -10.40 -7.10
C LEU A 16 -16.50 -9.64 -8.40
N ALA A 17 -16.67 -8.32 -8.34
CA ALA A 17 -16.87 -7.48 -9.51
C ALA A 17 -15.62 -7.43 -10.43
N GLU A 18 -14.44 -7.72 -9.88
CA GLU A 18 -13.16 -7.69 -10.57
C GLU A 18 -12.64 -9.08 -10.95
N GLN A 19 -13.53 -10.05 -11.26
CA GLN A 19 -13.16 -11.38 -11.81
C GLN A 19 -12.37 -11.27 -13.13
N LYS A 20 -11.09 -10.90 -13.02
CA LYS A 20 -10.00 -11.16 -13.94
C LYS A 20 -9.33 -12.45 -13.50
N ALA A 21 -8.75 -13.17 -14.46
CA ALA A 21 -8.23 -14.51 -14.28
C ALA A 21 -7.31 -14.65 -13.03
N PRO A 22 -7.40 -15.77 -12.29
CA PRO A 22 -6.65 -16.01 -11.05
C PRO A 22 -5.11 -16.07 -11.18
N ASP A 23 -4.55 -15.77 -12.36
CA ASP A 23 -3.11 -15.76 -12.64
C ASP A 23 -2.43 -14.42 -12.36
N ASP A 24 -3.17 -13.35 -12.07
CA ASP A 24 -2.58 -12.03 -11.87
C ASP A 24 -2.39 -11.71 -10.38
N TRP A 25 -1.60 -12.54 -9.68
CA TRP A 25 -1.14 -12.27 -8.31
C TRP A 25 -0.61 -10.84 -8.14
N ARG A 26 0.02 -10.30 -9.19
CA ARG A 26 0.50 -8.91 -9.22
C ARG A 26 -0.65 -7.91 -9.15
N TRP A 27 -1.75 -8.17 -9.86
CA TRP A 27 -2.95 -7.34 -9.78
C TRP A 27 -3.56 -7.34 -8.37
N PHE A 28 -3.69 -8.52 -7.74
CA PHE A 28 -4.19 -8.61 -6.36
C PHE A 28 -3.31 -7.84 -5.38
N VAL A 29 -1.99 -8.02 -5.47
CA VAL A 29 -1.00 -7.29 -4.66
C VAL A 29 -1.15 -5.78 -4.84
N HIS A 30 -1.33 -5.32 -6.08
CA HIS A 30 -1.48 -3.91 -6.39
C HIS A 30 -2.81 -3.34 -5.90
N ALA A 31 -3.89 -4.12 -5.96
CA ALA A 31 -5.20 -3.74 -5.42
C ALA A 31 -5.15 -3.59 -3.89
N VAL A 32 -4.52 -4.54 -3.19
CA VAL A 32 -4.30 -4.46 -1.74
C VAL A 32 -3.40 -3.28 -1.36
N ALA A 33 -2.31 -3.05 -2.10
CA ALA A 33 -1.44 -1.90 -1.88
C ALA A 33 -2.22 -0.58 -2.01
N ARG A 34 -3.09 -0.47 -3.02
CA ARG A 34 -3.95 0.69 -3.22
C ARG A 34 -4.93 0.89 -2.07
N ASP A 35 -5.60 -0.19 -1.63
CA ASP A 35 -6.54 -0.13 -0.51
C ASP A 35 -5.85 0.38 0.76
N VAL A 36 -4.64 -0.10 1.07
CA VAL A 36 -3.90 0.41 2.24
C VAL A 36 -3.58 1.89 2.10
N VAL A 37 -3.08 2.34 0.93
CA VAL A 37 -2.74 3.76 0.71
C VAL A 37 -3.98 4.65 0.77
N GLU A 38 -5.13 4.18 0.30
CA GLU A 38 -6.40 4.91 0.35
C GLU A 38 -6.81 5.27 1.79
N HIS A 39 -6.52 4.36 2.73
CA HIS A 39 -6.85 4.50 4.15
C HIS A 39 -5.76 5.21 4.99
N LEU A 40 -4.63 5.59 4.41
CA LEU A 40 -3.62 6.39 5.10
C LEU A 40 -4.11 7.83 5.30
N PRO A 41 -3.72 8.50 6.40
CA PRO A 41 -3.96 9.92 6.55
C PRO A 41 -3.21 10.70 5.46
N ASP A 42 -3.75 11.84 5.03
CA ASP A 42 -3.16 12.66 3.95
C ASP A 42 -1.74 13.14 4.27
N VAL A 43 -1.44 13.25 5.56
CA VAL A 43 -0.15 13.68 6.10
C VAL A 43 0.32 12.63 7.10
N VAL A 44 1.51 12.07 6.85
CA VAL A 44 2.14 11.07 7.73
C VAL A 44 3.48 11.63 8.22
N LEU A 45 3.75 11.55 9.53
CA LEU A 45 5.07 11.92 10.06
C LEU A 45 6.14 11.02 9.47
N TRP A 46 7.21 11.64 8.93
CA TRP A 46 8.29 10.93 8.25
C TRP A 46 8.94 9.85 9.12
N THR A 47 9.11 10.13 10.41
CA THR A 47 9.67 9.20 11.39
C THR A 47 8.82 7.94 11.60
N SER A 48 7.51 8.03 11.35
CA SER A 48 6.56 6.92 11.47
C SER A 48 6.23 6.25 10.13
N ALA A 49 6.49 6.92 9.01
CA ALA A 49 6.09 6.49 7.68
C ALA A 49 6.61 5.09 7.31
N ALA A 50 7.88 4.81 7.61
CA ALA A 50 8.49 3.51 7.34
C ALA A 50 7.79 2.36 8.08
N ALA A 51 7.43 2.60 9.36
CA ALA A 51 6.72 1.61 10.18
C ALA A 51 5.28 1.42 9.71
N LEU A 52 4.57 2.51 9.41
CA LEU A 52 3.18 2.48 8.94
C LEU A 52 3.04 1.75 7.59
N LEU A 53 3.97 2.00 6.67
CA LEU A 53 4.00 1.34 5.36
C LEU A 53 4.63 -0.05 5.43
N ASN A 54 5.27 -0.39 6.56
CA ASN A 54 6.09 -1.58 6.76
C ASN A 54 7.11 -1.75 5.61
N VAL A 55 7.85 -0.68 5.33
CA VAL A 55 8.91 -0.60 4.32
C VAL A 55 10.21 -0.22 5.03
N ALA A 56 11.35 -0.74 4.56
CA ALA A 56 12.64 -0.37 5.11
C ALA A 56 12.88 1.15 5.00
N SER A 57 13.36 1.78 6.07
CA SER A 57 13.60 3.23 6.08
C SER A 57 14.55 3.67 4.97
N GLY A 58 15.53 2.84 4.59
CA GLY A 58 16.42 3.12 3.46
C GLY A 58 15.70 3.17 2.12
N THR A 59 14.75 2.27 1.87
CA THR A 59 13.92 2.25 0.66
C THR A 59 13.03 3.48 0.59
N LEU A 60 12.41 3.85 1.72
CA LEU A 60 11.57 5.05 1.80
C LEU A 60 12.39 6.33 1.53
N SER A 61 13.57 6.44 2.16
CA SER A 61 14.49 7.57 1.92
C SER A 61 14.98 7.62 0.48
N ALA A 62 15.31 6.48 -0.13
CA ALA A 62 15.71 6.42 -1.52
C ALA A 62 14.60 6.90 -2.46
N ALA A 63 13.35 6.50 -2.20
CA ALA A 63 12.19 6.95 -2.97
C ALA A 63 11.89 8.46 -2.81
N ALA A 64 12.18 9.03 -1.65
CA ALA A 64 12.12 10.49 -1.46
C ALA A 64 13.24 11.21 -2.21
N LEU A 65 14.47 10.69 -2.16
CA LEU A 65 15.62 11.29 -2.84
C LEU A 65 15.53 11.20 -4.38
N SER A 66 14.86 10.17 -4.91
CA SER A 66 14.58 10.06 -6.34
C SER A 66 13.43 10.98 -6.81
N GLY A 67 12.80 11.72 -5.89
CA GLY A 67 11.66 12.60 -6.19
C GLY A 67 10.33 11.87 -6.36
N GLY A 68 10.26 10.57 -6.05
CA GLY A 68 9.02 9.79 -6.10
C GLY A 68 8.09 10.07 -4.91
N LEU A 69 8.63 10.54 -3.78
CA LEU A 69 7.88 10.96 -2.61
C LEU A 69 8.03 12.46 -2.35
N ILE A 70 6.95 13.09 -1.94
CA ILE A 70 6.85 14.49 -1.59
C ILE A 70 6.86 14.57 -0.08
N VAL A 71 7.93 15.17 0.43
CA VAL A 71 8.14 15.41 1.85
C VAL A 71 8.13 16.91 2.09
N GLN A 72 7.31 17.35 3.04
CA GLN A 72 7.18 18.76 3.41
C GLN A 72 7.43 18.93 4.90
N ARG A 73 7.78 20.16 5.31
CA ARG A 73 7.87 20.53 6.71
C ARG A 73 6.55 21.16 7.15
N ILE A 74 5.84 20.53 8.09
CA ILE A 74 4.60 21.01 8.69
C ILE A 74 4.83 21.14 10.18
N ASP A 75 4.61 22.32 10.74
CA ASP A 75 4.79 22.62 12.17
C ASP A 75 6.16 22.16 12.74
N GLY A 76 7.21 22.29 11.92
CA GLY A 76 8.58 21.91 12.29
C GLY A 76 8.93 20.43 12.11
N ALA A 77 7.96 19.56 11.83
CA ALA A 77 8.18 18.14 11.56
C ALA A 77 8.26 17.85 10.05
N LEU A 78 9.06 16.86 9.66
CA LEU A 78 9.05 16.33 8.29
C LEU A 78 7.87 15.37 8.13
N CYS A 79 7.08 15.59 7.09
CA CYS A 79 5.86 14.85 6.81
C CYS A 79 5.84 14.38 5.35
N LEU A 80 5.39 13.15 5.14
CA LEU A 80 5.06 12.59 3.83
C LEU A 80 3.64 13.03 3.43
N MET A 81 3.51 13.56 2.21
CA MET A 81 2.24 13.99 1.62
C MET A 81 1.61 12.85 0.83
N VAL A 82 0.76 12.05 1.45
CA VAL A 82 0.29 10.75 0.92
C VAL A 82 -0.44 10.91 -0.42
N ARG A 83 -1.40 11.82 -0.50
CA ARG A 83 -2.21 12.02 -1.73
C ARG A 83 -1.41 12.54 -2.92
N GLN A 84 -0.28 13.19 -2.66
CA GLN A 84 0.57 13.71 -3.73
C GLN A 84 1.54 12.64 -4.26
N CYS A 85 1.61 11.48 -3.61
CA CYS A 85 2.55 10.40 -3.91
C CYS A 85 1.88 9.02 -3.98
N GLU A 86 0.56 8.98 -4.14
CA GLU A 86 -0.24 7.77 -4.06
C GLU A 86 0.33 6.66 -4.95
N GLN A 87 0.65 6.98 -6.20
CA GLN A 87 1.18 6.01 -7.16
C GLN A 87 2.51 5.39 -6.68
N MET A 88 3.47 6.20 -6.23
CA MET A 88 4.75 5.70 -5.73
C MET A 88 4.59 4.88 -4.45
N LEU A 89 3.67 5.28 -3.57
CA LEU A 89 3.37 4.52 -2.35
C LEU A 89 2.76 3.15 -2.67
N VAL A 90 1.85 3.10 -3.64
CA VAL A 90 1.29 1.83 -4.13
C VAL A 90 2.37 0.94 -4.73
N GLU A 91 3.30 1.49 -5.51
CA GLU A 91 4.42 0.74 -6.08
C GLU A 91 5.34 0.17 -4.98
N LEU A 92 5.73 1.00 -4.01
CA LEU A 92 6.56 0.58 -2.87
C LEU A 92 5.88 -0.54 -2.06
N MET A 93 4.58 -0.39 -1.78
CA MET A 93 3.80 -1.39 -1.06
C MET A 93 3.60 -2.66 -1.88
N SER A 94 3.41 -2.54 -3.19
CA SER A 94 3.27 -3.67 -4.10
C SER A 94 4.53 -4.51 -4.15
N VAL A 95 5.72 -3.89 -4.22
CA VAL A 95 7.00 -4.62 -4.18
C VAL A 95 7.17 -5.38 -2.86
N ARG A 96 6.78 -4.78 -1.74
CA ARG A 96 6.79 -5.44 -0.43
C ARG A 96 5.82 -6.62 -0.37
N LEU A 97 4.62 -6.47 -0.93
CA LEU A 97 3.57 -7.48 -0.90
C LEU A 97 3.83 -8.60 -1.91
N ALA A 98 4.61 -8.34 -2.95
CA ALA A 98 4.96 -9.28 -4.00
C ALA A 98 5.99 -10.34 -3.59
N VAL A 99 6.33 -10.49 -2.30
CA VAL A 99 7.20 -11.58 -1.83
C VAL A 99 6.62 -12.91 -2.31
N PRO A 100 7.30 -13.61 -3.23
CA PRO A 100 6.80 -14.88 -3.73
C PRO A 100 6.78 -15.85 -2.57
N ARG A 101 5.66 -16.57 -2.38
CA ARG A 101 5.62 -17.74 -1.50
C ARG A 101 6.87 -18.58 -1.80
N PRO A 102 7.67 -19.00 -0.81
CA PRO A 102 8.55 -20.13 -1.05
C PRO A 102 7.64 -21.25 -1.56
N LEU A 103 7.93 -21.76 -2.76
CA LEU A 103 7.30 -22.96 -3.28
C LEU A 103 7.50 -24.03 -2.20
N VAL A 104 6.44 -24.29 -1.42
CA VAL A 104 6.39 -25.43 -0.53
C VAL A 104 6.42 -26.61 -1.49
N THR A 105 7.62 -27.15 -1.73
CA THR A 105 7.78 -28.45 -2.36
C THR A 105 7.01 -29.42 -1.46
N PRO A 106 5.97 -30.09 -1.97
CA PRO A 106 5.30 -31.12 -1.17
C PRO A 106 6.35 -32.16 -0.76
N PRO A 107 6.31 -32.68 0.48
CA PRO A 107 7.21 -33.75 0.88
C PRO A 107 6.94 -34.97 0.00
N VAL A 108 8.02 -35.53 -0.56
CA VAL A 108 8.05 -36.82 -1.26
C VAL A 108 7.84 -37.95 -0.25
#